data_AF-A0A925XZJ6-F1
#
_entry.id   AF-A0A925XZJ6-F1
#
_cell.length_a   1.000
_cell.length_b   1.000
_cell.length_c   1.000
_cell.angle_alpha   90.00
_cell.angle_beta   90.00
_cell.angle_gamma   90.00
#
_symmetry.space_group_name_H-M   'P 1'
#
loop_
_entity.id
_entity.type
_entity.pdbx_description
1 polymer ?
#
loop_
_entity_poly.entity_id
_entity_poly.type
_entity_poly.pdbx_seq_one_letter_code
_entity_poly.pdbx_strand_id
1 'polypeptide(L)'
;MIVVASLCHPVSALAQEKSQRTCRILFLAAPADAPQKLFLSDGITSQEVELPSMNLSKVYSLAAGDLTLSMLGTKPAADVPLPVGAPKAAVAETLQDIYLLVASDPANRVVPVRFQVINANAEGFKNGQLLWYNLSPHRIGGKIGTETLDLAPNARAILNAPSTTSGDYNVKIGYVPAGTERAEPICETVWMHEPRSKNIVFVVPVAESRIPRIMGFPDFREPVEKH
;
A
#
# COMPACT_ATOMS: atom_id res chain seq x y z
N MET A 1 38.85 22.57 55.07
CA MET A 1 37.89 21.53 54.67
C MET A 1 36.58 22.21 54.33
N ILE A 2 36.22 22.23 53.05
CA ILE A 2 34.88 22.18 52.43
C ILE A 2 35.17 22.23 50.93
N VAL A 3 34.95 21.11 50.25
CA VAL A 3 35.01 20.99 48.79
C VAL A 3 33.57 21.21 48.30
N VAL A 4 33.34 22.28 47.54
CA VAL A 4 32.05 22.52 46.88
C VAL A 4 32.09 21.81 45.53
N ALA A 5 31.50 20.63 45.45
CA ALA A 5 31.32 19.91 44.19
C ALA A 5 30.14 20.52 43.42
N SER A 6 30.43 21.14 42.28
CA SER A 6 29.42 21.64 41.34
C SER A 6 28.90 20.48 40.50
N LEU A 7 27.65 20.08 40.72
CA LEU A 7 26.97 19.04 39.94
C LEU A 7 26.36 19.65 38.67
N CYS A 8 27.14 19.65 37.59
CA CYS A 8 26.61 19.84 36.24
C CYS A 8 25.72 18.63 35.88
N HIS A 9 24.42 18.84 35.79
CA HIS A 9 23.50 17.84 35.25
C HIS A 9 23.56 17.89 33.72
N PRO A 10 23.86 16.78 33.03
CA PRO A 10 23.67 16.73 31.58
C PRO A 10 22.17 16.75 31.28
N VAL A 11 21.74 17.76 30.53
CA VAL A 11 20.43 17.77 29.87
C VAL A 11 20.48 16.66 28.82
N SER A 12 19.95 15.49 29.15
CA SER A 12 19.66 14.47 28.14
C SER A 12 18.59 15.02 27.21
N ALA A 13 19.02 15.44 26.02
CA ALA A 13 18.10 15.65 24.91
C ALA A 13 17.37 14.32 24.66
N LEU A 14 16.06 14.30 24.91
CA LEU A 14 15.19 13.24 24.41
C LEU A 14 15.35 13.24 22.89
N ALA A 15 16.12 12.28 22.38
CA ALA A 15 16.05 11.90 20.98
C ALA A 15 14.61 11.48 20.75
N GLN A 16 13.84 12.35 20.12
CA GLN A 16 12.54 12.03 19.58
C GLN A 16 12.77 10.82 18.67
N GLU A 17 12.28 9.64 19.06
CA GLU A 17 12.27 8.48 18.20
C GLU A 17 11.64 8.93 16.89
N LYS A 18 12.46 9.03 15.83
CA LYS A 18 11.95 9.33 14.50
C LYS A 18 10.94 8.22 14.23
N SER A 19 9.66 8.57 14.15
CA SER A 19 8.59 7.62 13.83
C SER A 19 9.05 6.82 12.61
N GLN A 20 9.25 5.53 12.81
CA GLN A 20 9.86 4.69 11.78
C GLN A 20 8.91 4.68 10.59
N ARG A 21 9.36 5.20 9.44
CA ARG A 21 8.59 5.17 8.20
C ARG A 21 8.46 3.71 7.78
N THR A 22 7.28 3.33 7.31
CA THR A 22 6.97 1.94 7.01
C THR A 22 6.37 1.79 5.62
N CYS A 23 6.64 0.64 5.00
CA CYS A 23 5.93 0.22 3.81
C CYS A 23 5.51 -1.25 3.86
N ARG A 24 4.40 -1.55 3.20
CA ARG A 24 4.01 -2.90 2.80
C ARG A 24 3.88 -2.98 1.28
N ILE A 25 4.12 -4.16 0.74
CA ILE A 25 4.16 -4.41 -0.70
C ILE A 25 2.99 -5.32 -1.07
N LEU A 26 2.38 -5.03 -2.22
CA LEU A 26 1.37 -5.87 -2.84
C LEU A 26 1.66 -6.00 -4.33
N PHE A 27 1.75 -7.23 -4.84
CA PHE A 27 1.92 -7.50 -6.26
C PHE A 27 0.62 -7.99 -6.90
N LEU A 28 -0.17 -7.05 -7.44
CA LEU A 28 -1.44 -7.41 -8.06
C LEU A 28 -1.24 -8.20 -9.35
N ALA A 29 -1.97 -9.32 -9.45
CA ALA A 29 -2.04 -10.16 -10.66
C ALA A 29 -0.65 -10.57 -11.19
N ALA A 30 0.29 -10.90 -10.28
CA ALA A 30 1.60 -11.40 -10.66
C ALA A 30 1.47 -12.64 -11.56
N PRO A 31 2.14 -12.68 -12.73
CA PRO A 31 2.19 -13.88 -13.56
C PRO A 31 2.94 -15.01 -12.85
N ALA A 32 2.79 -16.25 -13.36
CA ALA A 32 3.35 -17.44 -12.71
C ALA A 32 4.89 -17.42 -12.59
N ASP A 33 5.56 -16.73 -13.51
CA ASP A 33 7.01 -16.54 -13.60
C ASP A 33 7.51 -15.24 -12.95
N ALA A 34 6.62 -14.50 -12.27
CA ALA A 34 6.98 -13.25 -11.62
C ALA A 34 8.00 -13.43 -10.50
N PRO A 35 8.89 -12.45 -10.27
CA PRO A 35 9.81 -12.49 -9.15
C PRO A 35 9.04 -12.46 -7.81
N GLN A 36 9.33 -13.43 -6.94
CA GLN A 36 8.75 -13.48 -5.60
C GLN A 36 9.48 -12.59 -4.59
N LYS A 37 10.73 -12.24 -4.90
CA LYS A 37 11.59 -11.40 -4.08
C LYS A 37 12.40 -10.46 -4.94
N LEU A 38 12.66 -9.27 -4.42
CA LEU A 38 13.52 -8.25 -5.03
C LEU A 38 14.29 -7.53 -3.93
N PHE A 39 15.24 -6.69 -4.32
CA PHE A 39 15.87 -5.72 -3.41
C PHE A 39 15.20 -4.36 -3.58
N LEU A 40 14.73 -3.80 -2.46
CA LEU A 40 14.27 -2.42 -2.37
C LEU A 40 15.43 -1.55 -1.89
N SER A 41 15.83 -0.59 -2.73
CA SER A 41 16.96 0.31 -2.49
C SER A 41 16.49 1.75 -2.41
N ASP A 42 17.01 2.53 -1.47
CA ASP A 42 16.86 4.00 -1.41
C ASP A 42 18.07 4.74 -2.03
N GLY A 43 19.01 3.99 -2.61
CA GLY A 43 20.28 4.50 -3.14
C GLY A 43 21.44 4.51 -2.13
N ILE A 44 21.16 4.33 -0.83
CA ILE A 44 22.15 4.25 0.25
C ILE A 44 22.15 2.85 0.87
N THR A 45 20.97 2.38 1.26
CA THR A 45 20.72 1.09 1.85
C THR A 45 19.88 0.22 0.92
N SER A 46 19.93 -1.09 1.11
CA SER A 46 19.13 -2.03 0.32
C SER A 46 18.74 -3.24 1.15
N GLN A 47 17.48 -3.62 1.07
CA GLN A 47 16.89 -4.73 1.80
C GLN A 47 16.16 -5.67 0.84
N GLU A 48 16.22 -6.98 1.12
CA GLU A 48 15.40 -7.95 0.39
C GLU A 48 13.94 -7.83 0.84
N VAL A 49 13.04 -7.78 -0.14
CA VAL A 49 11.61 -7.65 0.07
C VAL A 49 10.87 -8.75 -0.68
N GLU A 50 9.73 -9.17 -0.11
CA GLU A 50 8.83 -10.15 -0.70
C GLU A 50 7.76 -9.44 -1.53
N LEU A 51 7.36 -10.06 -2.63
CA LEU A 51 6.33 -9.57 -3.53
C LEU A 51 5.13 -10.54 -3.53
N PRO A 52 4.34 -10.58 -2.45
CA PRO A 52 3.18 -11.44 -2.37
C PRO A 52 2.08 -11.00 -3.34
N SER A 53 1.42 -11.98 -3.97
CA SER A 53 0.31 -11.74 -4.91
C SER A 53 -1.08 -11.90 -4.29
N MET A 54 -1.16 -12.59 -3.15
CA MET A 54 -2.41 -12.95 -2.49
C MET A 54 -2.62 -12.25 -1.14
N ASN A 55 -1.62 -11.52 -0.64
CA ASN A 55 -1.70 -10.76 0.60
C ASN A 55 -0.73 -9.58 0.58
N LEU A 56 -0.77 -8.72 1.60
CA LEU A 56 0.27 -7.74 1.88
C LEU A 56 1.54 -8.41 2.41
N SER A 57 2.70 -7.85 2.09
CA SER A 57 3.97 -8.27 2.69
C SER A 57 4.00 -8.00 4.20
N LYS A 58 5.04 -8.51 4.87
CA LYS A 58 5.43 -7.96 6.18
C LYS A 58 5.71 -6.46 6.09
N VAL A 59 5.73 -5.80 7.24
CA VAL A 59 6.11 -4.38 7.32
C VAL A 59 7.62 -4.27 7.11
N TYR A 60 8.02 -3.38 6.21
CA TYR A 60 9.42 -2.97 6.01
C TYR A 60 9.62 -1.55 6.50
N SER A 61 10.78 -1.30 7.10
CA SER A 61 11.17 0.03 7.54
C SER A 61 11.85 0.79 6.41
N LEU A 62 11.60 2.09 6.35
CA LEU A 62 12.21 3.02 5.41
C LEU A 62 13.03 4.08 6.16
N ALA A 63 14.07 4.58 5.50
CA ALA A 63 14.86 5.69 6.00
C ALA A 63 14.01 6.98 6.09
N ALA A 64 14.45 7.93 6.92
CA ALA A 64 13.84 9.26 7.00
C ALA A 64 14.22 10.14 5.79
N GLY A 65 13.50 11.25 5.58
CA GLY A 65 13.77 12.23 4.53
C GLY A 65 13.11 11.89 3.18
N ASP A 66 13.40 12.68 2.15
CA ASP A 66 12.93 12.40 0.80
C ASP A 66 13.68 11.19 0.22
N LEU A 67 12.93 10.20 -0.27
CA LEU A 67 13.50 8.98 -0.83
C LEU A 67 13.16 8.85 -2.31
N THR A 68 14.10 8.24 -3.04
CA THR A 68 13.79 7.62 -4.33
C THR A 68 14.01 6.13 -4.18
N LEU A 69 12.92 5.37 -4.08
CA LEU A 69 12.97 3.93 -3.99
C LEU A 69 13.20 3.33 -5.38
N SER A 70 14.00 2.28 -5.45
CA SER A 70 14.24 1.47 -6.65
C SER A 70 14.10 -0.02 -6.35
N MET A 71 13.54 -0.79 -7.28
CA MET A 71 13.49 -2.26 -7.18
C MET A 71 14.55 -2.90 -8.07
N LEU A 72 15.27 -3.88 -7.54
CA LEU A 72 16.44 -4.51 -8.18
C LEU A 72 16.35 -6.04 -8.07
N GLY A 73 16.80 -6.75 -9.11
CA GLY A 73 16.84 -8.22 -9.11
C GLY A 73 17.95 -8.80 -8.22
N THR A 74 19.01 -8.02 -7.97
CA THR A 74 20.14 -8.41 -7.13
C THR A 74 20.50 -7.29 -6.16
N LYS A 75 21.16 -7.65 -5.06
CA LYS A 75 21.63 -6.66 -4.09
C LYS A 75 22.66 -5.75 -4.77
N PRO A 76 22.51 -4.42 -4.72
CA PRO A 76 23.53 -3.53 -5.25
C PRO A 76 24.80 -3.63 -4.40
N ALA A 77 25.96 -3.59 -5.06
CA ALA A 77 27.23 -3.43 -4.37
C ALA A 77 27.34 -2.01 -3.82
N ALA A 78 28.07 -1.85 -2.71
CA ALA A 78 28.37 -0.54 -2.16
C ALA A 78 29.09 0.32 -3.22
N ASP A 79 28.75 1.61 -3.28
CA ASP A 79 29.34 2.61 -4.17
C ASP A 79 29.19 2.35 -5.68
N VAL A 80 28.36 1.38 -6.07
CA VAL A 80 28.02 1.13 -7.48
C VAL A 80 26.70 1.82 -7.82
N PRO A 81 26.66 2.66 -8.87
CA PRO A 81 25.41 3.28 -9.31
C PRO A 81 24.35 2.24 -9.65
N LEU A 82 23.10 2.53 -9.27
CA LEU A 82 21.98 1.65 -9.60
C LEU A 82 21.79 1.55 -11.12
N PRO A 83 21.39 0.37 -11.65
CA PRO A 83 21.15 0.18 -13.08
C PRO A 83 20.18 1.22 -13.67
N VAL A 84 20.54 1.76 -14.83
CA VAL A 84 19.67 2.65 -15.60
C VAL A 84 18.44 1.86 -16.06
N GLY A 85 17.24 2.40 -15.82
CA GLY A 85 15.98 1.74 -16.16
C GLY A 85 15.40 0.85 -15.06
N ALA A 86 16.08 0.69 -13.92
CA ALA A 86 15.46 0.08 -12.73
C ALA A 86 14.14 0.81 -12.40
N PRO A 87 13.06 0.10 -12.03
CA PRO A 87 11.81 0.73 -11.61
C PRO A 87 12.03 1.65 -10.42
N LYS A 88 11.45 2.86 -10.43
CA LYS A 88 11.62 3.86 -9.36
C LYS A 88 10.32 4.55 -8.98
N ALA A 89 10.23 4.98 -7.72
CA ALA A 89 9.19 5.88 -7.26
C ALA A 89 9.73 6.82 -6.16
N ALA A 90 9.26 8.07 -6.17
CA ALA A 90 9.58 9.04 -5.13
C ALA A 90 8.67 8.85 -3.91
N VAL A 91 9.23 9.01 -2.71
CA VAL A 91 8.50 8.99 -1.44
C VAL A 91 8.84 10.27 -0.67
N ALA A 92 7.88 11.19 -0.62
CA ALA A 92 8.02 12.44 0.14
C ALA A 92 8.23 12.17 1.64
N GLU A 93 9.03 12.99 2.30
CA GLU A 93 9.34 12.87 3.74
C GLU A 93 8.09 12.82 4.63
N THR A 94 7.00 13.48 4.21
CA THR A 94 5.72 13.52 4.95
C THR A 94 4.98 12.18 4.97
N LEU A 95 5.34 11.24 4.09
CA LEU A 95 4.74 9.91 4.03
C LEU A 95 5.39 8.99 5.06
N GLN A 96 4.67 8.69 6.14
CA GLN A 96 5.11 7.84 7.24
C GLN A 96 4.70 6.39 7.05
N ASP A 97 3.55 6.19 6.42
CA ASP A 97 3.00 4.88 6.13
C ASP A 97 2.61 4.83 4.65
N ILE A 98 3.15 3.86 3.91
CA ILE A 98 2.85 3.68 2.49
C ILE A 98 2.56 2.22 2.11
N TYR A 99 1.84 2.05 1.00
CA TYR A 99 1.86 0.80 0.24
C TYR A 99 2.66 0.98 -1.04
N LEU A 100 3.48 -0.02 -1.38
CA LEU A 100 4.08 -0.16 -2.70
C LEU A 100 3.20 -1.11 -3.51
N LEU A 101 2.45 -0.54 -4.45
CA LEU A 101 1.64 -1.33 -5.36
C LEU A 101 2.49 -1.71 -6.57
N VAL A 102 2.77 -2.99 -6.71
CA VAL A 102 3.59 -3.58 -7.78
C VAL A 102 2.67 -4.19 -8.84
N ALA A 103 3.06 -4.02 -10.10
CA ALA A 103 2.43 -4.62 -11.26
C ALA A 103 3.50 -5.16 -12.21
N SER A 104 3.13 -6.13 -13.04
CA SER A 104 4.04 -6.70 -14.05
C SER A 104 4.35 -5.65 -15.12
N ASP A 105 5.60 -5.58 -15.52
CA ASP A 105 6.07 -4.77 -16.63
C ASP A 105 7.10 -5.56 -17.44
N PRO A 106 6.67 -6.46 -18.33
CA PRO A 106 7.57 -7.31 -19.11
C PRO A 106 8.45 -6.50 -20.09
N ALA A 107 8.13 -5.22 -20.35
CA ALA A 107 8.96 -4.36 -21.19
C ALA A 107 10.22 -3.88 -20.44
N ASN A 108 10.21 -3.86 -19.12
CA ASN A 108 11.37 -3.49 -18.32
C ASN A 108 12.38 -4.65 -18.27
N ARG A 109 13.51 -4.47 -18.96
CA ARG A 109 14.58 -5.48 -19.07
C ARG A 109 15.50 -5.58 -17.86
N VAL A 110 15.44 -4.62 -16.93
CA VAL A 110 16.27 -4.63 -15.71
C VAL A 110 15.59 -5.47 -14.64
N VAL A 111 14.32 -5.17 -14.37
CA VAL A 111 13.44 -5.95 -13.51
C VAL A 111 12.03 -5.85 -14.12
N PRO A 112 11.33 -6.97 -14.39
CA PRO A 112 10.08 -6.98 -15.15
C PRO A 112 8.87 -6.55 -14.31
N VAL A 113 9.02 -5.48 -13.54
CA VAL A 113 7.96 -4.92 -12.69
C VAL A 113 7.95 -3.40 -12.81
N ARG A 114 6.82 -2.79 -12.46
CA ARG A 114 6.69 -1.38 -12.15
C ARG A 114 5.94 -1.23 -10.84
N PHE A 115 6.12 -0.11 -10.16
CA PHE A 115 5.41 0.12 -8.91
C PHE A 115 5.08 1.59 -8.69
N GLN A 116 4.09 1.81 -7.83
CA GLN A 116 3.67 3.14 -7.39
C GLN A 116 3.51 3.20 -5.88
N VAL A 117 3.67 4.41 -5.34
CA VAL A 117 3.54 4.70 -3.92
C VAL A 117 2.11 5.13 -3.61
N ILE A 118 1.51 4.50 -2.61
CA ILE A 118 0.20 4.84 -2.08
C ILE A 118 0.38 5.40 -0.67
N ASN A 119 -0.09 6.62 -0.44
CA ASN A 119 -0.16 7.21 0.89
C ASN A 119 -1.16 6.43 1.77
N ALA A 120 -0.66 5.88 2.88
CA ALA A 120 -1.44 5.17 3.88
C ALA A 120 -1.36 5.84 5.26
N ASN A 121 -0.91 7.10 5.34
CA ASN A 121 -0.88 7.85 6.59
C ASN A 121 -2.26 7.87 7.27
N ALA A 122 -2.26 7.74 8.59
CA ALA A 122 -3.48 7.69 9.40
C ALA A 122 -4.33 8.97 9.31
N GLU A 123 -3.75 10.11 8.92
CA GLU A 123 -4.50 11.35 8.71
C GLU A 123 -5.50 11.21 7.56
N GLY A 124 -5.12 10.53 6.47
CA GLY A 124 -5.93 10.36 5.27
C GLY A 124 -6.64 9.02 5.16
N PHE A 125 -6.11 7.95 5.78
CA PHE A 125 -6.66 6.60 5.69
C PHE A 125 -6.51 5.86 7.03
N LYS A 126 -7.63 5.70 7.73
CA LYS A 126 -7.72 5.20 9.11
C LYS A 126 -8.16 3.74 9.16
N ASN A 127 -7.89 3.10 10.31
CA ASN A 127 -8.40 1.76 10.58
C ASN A 127 -9.94 1.75 10.47
N GLY A 128 -10.47 0.65 9.95
CA GLY A 128 -11.87 0.46 9.59
C GLY A 128 -12.27 1.03 8.23
N GLN A 129 -11.54 2.01 7.69
CA GLN A 129 -11.87 2.56 6.37
C GLN A 129 -11.49 1.60 5.23
N LEU A 130 -12.11 1.84 4.07
CA LEU A 130 -11.82 1.12 2.84
C LEU A 130 -11.21 2.07 1.80
N LEU A 131 -9.99 1.79 1.37
CA LEU A 131 -9.33 2.48 0.25
C LEU A 131 -9.55 1.68 -1.04
N TRP A 132 -10.40 2.22 -1.91
CA TRP A 132 -10.76 1.63 -3.19
C TRP A 132 -9.89 2.17 -4.32
N TYR A 133 -9.44 1.28 -5.19
CA TYR A 133 -8.75 1.57 -6.43
C TYR A 133 -9.47 0.88 -7.58
N ASN A 134 -9.83 1.66 -8.60
CA ASN A 134 -10.34 1.12 -9.85
C ASN A 134 -9.23 1.13 -10.89
N LEU A 135 -8.65 -0.04 -11.16
CA LEU A 135 -7.64 -0.24 -12.19
C LEU A 135 -8.26 -0.75 -13.50
N SER A 136 -9.59 -0.84 -13.57
CA SER A 136 -10.33 -1.27 -14.75
C SER A 136 -10.70 -0.06 -15.63
N PRO A 137 -11.00 -0.29 -16.93
CA PRO A 137 -11.48 0.76 -17.82
C PRO A 137 -12.97 1.12 -17.60
N HIS A 138 -13.65 0.50 -16.63
CA HIS A 138 -15.07 0.65 -16.39
C HIS A 138 -15.33 1.60 -15.22
N ARG A 139 -16.47 2.28 -15.20
CA ARG A 139 -16.91 2.97 -13.98
C ARG A 139 -17.49 1.94 -13.02
N ILE A 140 -17.09 1.98 -11.75
CA ILE A 140 -17.57 1.08 -10.70
C ILE A 140 -18.49 1.85 -9.79
N GLY A 141 -19.61 1.24 -9.40
CA GLY A 141 -20.53 1.88 -8.46
C GLY A 141 -21.34 0.88 -7.67
N GLY A 142 -21.95 1.34 -6.57
CA GLY A 142 -22.74 0.48 -5.72
C GLY A 142 -22.92 0.98 -4.29
N LYS A 143 -23.30 0.04 -3.41
CA LYS A 143 -23.48 0.24 -1.97
C LYS A 143 -22.57 -0.68 -1.19
N ILE A 144 -21.94 -0.12 -0.16
CA ILE A 144 -21.04 -0.79 0.77
C ILE A 144 -21.50 -0.42 2.17
N GLY A 145 -22.33 -1.29 2.77
CA GLY A 145 -23.15 -0.91 3.91
C GLY A 145 -24.05 0.27 3.54
N THR A 146 -23.91 1.37 4.27
CA THR A 146 -24.63 2.63 4.01
C THR A 146 -23.91 3.55 3.02
N GLU A 147 -22.61 3.33 2.78
CA GLU A 147 -21.80 4.16 1.90
C GLU A 147 -22.14 3.90 0.43
N THR A 148 -22.01 4.95 -0.38
CA THR A 148 -22.14 4.85 -1.84
C THR A 148 -20.75 4.83 -2.46
N LEU A 149 -20.48 3.81 -3.28
CA LEU A 149 -19.30 3.78 -4.12
C LEU A 149 -19.65 4.36 -5.49
N ASP A 150 -18.83 5.29 -5.96
CA ASP A 150 -18.83 5.78 -7.32
C ASP A 150 -17.39 6.09 -7.72
N LEU A 151 -16.87 5.31 -8.66
CA LEU A 151 -15.45 5.29 -8.97
C LEU A 151 -15.24 5.26 -10.48
N ALA A 152 -14.73 6.38 -11.00
CA ALA A 152 -14.33 6.50 -12.40
C ALA A 152 -13.22 5.50 -12.75
N PRO A 153 -13.02 5.17 -14.05
CA PRO A 153 -11.85 4.42 -14.50
C PRO A 153 -10.54 5.05 -14.01
N ASN A 154 -9.59 4.23 -13.57
CA ASN A 154 -8.28 4.68 -13.07
C ASN A 154 -8.34 5.66 -11.88
N ALA A 155 -9.42 5.64 -11.10
CA ALA A 155 -9.61 6.50 -9.93
C ALA A 155 -9.50 5.74 -8.60
N ARG A 156 -9.43 6.50 -7.50
CA ARG A 156 -9.45 5.98 -6.14
C ARG A 156 -10.44 6.74 -5.26
N ALA A 157 -10.95 6.08 -4.22
CA ALA A 157 -11.80 6.67 -3.21
C ALA A 157 -11.53 6.05 -1.83
N ILE A 158 -11.73 6.81 -0.77
CA ILE A 158 -11.75 6.29 0.60
C ILE A 158 -13.20 6.34 1.07
N LEU A 159 -13.72 5.20 1.50
CA LEU A 159 -15.03 5.10 2.11
C LEU A 159 -14.90 5.01 3.62
N ASN A 160 -15.89 5.55 4.31
CA ASN A 160 -15.95 5.44 5.76
C ASN A 160 -16.13 3.99 6.18
N ALA A 161 -15.78 3.72 7.44
CA ALA A 161 -16.02 2.41 8.02
C ALA A 161 -17.53 2.12 7.99
N PRO A 162 -17.96 0.95 7.47
CA PRO A 162 -19.38 0.58 7.41
C PRO A 162 -20.00 0.37 8.80
N SER A 163 -19.18 0.19 9.82
CA SER A 163 -19.57 0.08 11.24
C SER A 163 -18.41 0.55 12.13
N THR A 164 -18.68 0.83 13.40
CA THR A 164 -17.64 1.06 14.42
C THR A 164 -17.21 -0.22 15.14
N THR A 165 -17.96 -1.32 14.96
CA THR A 165 -17.69 -2.63 15.56
C THR A 165 -17.52 -3.68 14.48
N SER A 166 -16.77 -4.75 14.79
CA SER A 166 -16.70 -5.91 13.92
C SER A 166 -18.09 -6.49 13.64
N GLY A 167 -18.31 -6.96 12.42
CA GLY A 167 -19.59 -7.50 11.98
C GLY A 167 -19.82 -7.40 10.48
N ASP A 168 -20.91 -7.99 10.03
CA ASP A 168 -21.23 -8.12 8.62
C ASP A 168 -21.93 -6.88 8.06
N TYR A 169 -21.68 -6.58 6.79
CA TYR A 169 -22.38 -5.54 6.04
C TYR A 169 -22.68 -5.99 4.61
N ASN A 170 -23.81 -5.51 4.09
CA ASN A 170 -24.23 -5.79 2.73
C ASN A 170 -23.37 -5.03 1.72
N VAL A 171 -23.02 -5.69 0.63
CA VAL A 171 -22.25 -5.13 -0.48
C VAL A 171 -22.99 -5.45 -1.77
N LYS A 172 -23.31 -4.41 -2.53
CA LYS A 172 -23.90 -4.52 -3.86
C LYS A 172 -23.12 -3.64 -4.82
N ILE A 173 -22.39 -4.25 -5.72
CA ILE A 173 -21.50 -3.53 -6.64
C ILE A 173 -21.83 -3.93 -8.08
N GLY A 174 -21.85 -2.93 -8.94
CA GLY A 174 -21.92 -3.08 -10.38
C GLY A 174 -20.83 -2.29 -11.08
N TYR A 175 -20.80 -2.42 -12.40
CA TYR A 175 -19.97 -1.63 -13.28
C TYR A 175 -20.76 -1.12 -14.47
N VAL A 176 -20.31 -0.01 -15.03
CA VAL A 176 -20.78 0.50 -16.32
C VAL A 176 -19.65 0.26 -17.33
N PRO A 177 -19.84 -0.66 -18.29
CA PRO A 177 -18.89 -0.88 -19.37
C PRO A 177 -18.51 0.41 -20.10
N ALA A 178 -17.30 0.45 -20.65
CA ALA A 178 -16.86 1.62 -21.41
C ALA A 178 -17.73 1.79 -22.66
N GLY A 179 -18.22 3.01 -22.89
CA GLY A 179 -19.08 3.33 -24.04
C GLY A 179 -20.55 2.94 -23.86
N THR A 180 -20.98 2.55 -22.66
CA THR A 180 -22.39 2.31 -22.34
C THR A 180 -22.84 3.17 -21.16
N GLU A 181 -24.16 3.26 -20.96
CA GLU A 181 -24.76 3.90 -19.78
C GLU A 181 -25.43 2.88 -18.83
N ARG A 182 -25.51 1.62 -19.28
CA ARG A 182 -26.20 0.55 -18.54
C ARG A 182 -25.25 -0.06 -17.52
N ALA A 183 -25.65 -0.04 -16.25
CA ALA A 183 -24.97 -0.78 -15.20
C ALA A 183 -25.25 -2.28 -15.28
N GLU A 184 -24.21 -3.08 -15.08
CA GLU A 184 -24.25 -4.53 -14.94
C GLU A 184 -23.77 -4.92 -13.53
N PRO A 185 -24.34 -5.98 -12.93
CA PRO A 185 -23.92 -6.42 -11.60
C PRO A 185 -22.53 -7.07 -11.64
N ILE A 186 -21.72 -6.82 -10.61
CA ILE A 186 -20.51 -7.59 -10.30
C ILE A 186 -20.83 -8.56 -9.17
N CYS A 187 -21.32 -8.06 -8.05
CA CYS A 187 -21.63 -8.87 -6.87
C CYS A 187 -22.76 -8.28 -6.02
N GLU A 188 -23.46 -9.16 -5.33
CA GLU A 188 -24.39 -8.85 -4.26
C GLU A 188 -24.15 -9.87 -3.13
N THR A 189 -23.41 -9.45 -2.12
CA THR A 189 -22.81 -10.34 -1.10
C THR A 189 -22.79 -9.66 0.27
N VAL A 190 -22.41 -10.40 1.30
CA VAL A 190 -22.13 -9.88 2.65
C VAL A 190 -20.65 -9.97 2.92
N TRP A 191 -20.04 -8.88 3.38
CA TRP A 191 -18.61 -8.82 3.74
C TRP A 191 -18.48 -8.56 5.24
N MET A 192 -17.39 -9.05 5.83
CA MET A 192 -17.06 -8.81 7.23
C MET A 192 -16.27 -7.51 7.39
N HIS A 193 -16.68 -6.67 8.34
CA HIS A 193 -15.96 -5.47 8.76
C HIS A 193 -15.04 -5.79 9.94
N GLU A 194 -13.82 -5.24 9.89
CA GLU A 194 -12.86 -5.32 10.98
C GLU A 194 -12.31 -3.91 11.28
N PRO A 195 -12.76 -3.26 12.37
CA PRO A 195 -12.37 -1.89 12.71
C PRO A 195 -10.88 -1.72 12.98
N ARG A 196 -10.15 -2.80 13.28
CA ARG A 196 -8.71 -2.75 13.59
C ARG A 196 -7.81 -2.73 12.36
N SER A 197 -8.33 -3.06 11.17
CA SER A 197 -7.54 -3.10 9.94
C SER A 197 -7.88 -1.94 9.01
N LYS A 198 -6.89 -1.48 8.25
CA LYS A 198 -7.14 -0.70 7.03
C LYS A 198 -7.47 -1.69 5.92
N ASN A 199 -8.52 -1.48 5.13
CA ASN A 199 -8.86 -2.40 4.04
C ASN A 199 -8.58 -1.76 2.69
N ILE A 200 -7.71 -2.36 1.90
CA ILE A 200 -7.39 -1.87 0.55
C ILE A 200 -8.11 -2.76 -0.44
N VAL A 201 -8.89 -2.16 -1.34
CA VAL A 201 -9.72 -2.88 -2.29
C VAL A 201 -9.37 -2.47 -3.71
N PHE A 202 -9.10 -3.45 -4.56
CA PHE A 202 -8.77 -3.23 -5.97
C PHE A 202 -9.86 -3.82 -6.85
N VAL A 203 -10.27 -3.04 -7.85
CA VAL A 203 -11.05 -3.52 -8.98
C VAL A 203 -10.09 -3.65 -10.16
N VAL A 204 -9.84 -4.88 -10.61
CA VAL A 204 -8.86 -5.19 -11.65
C VAL A 204 -9.54 -5.76 -12.90
N PRO A 205 -9.06 -5.41 -14.10
CA PRO A 205 -9.50 -6.10 -15.31
C PRO A 205 -9.01 -7.55 -15.25
N VAL A 206 -9.78 -8.46 -15.85
CA VAL A 206 -9.42 -9.87 -16.00
C VAL A 206 -9.31 -10.17 -17.49
N ALA A 207 -8.21 -10.80 -17.90
CA ALA A 207 -8.05 -11.23 -19.27
C ALA A 207 -9.24 -12.11 -19.69
N GLU A 208 -9.78 -11.86 -20.87
CA GLU A 208 -10.90 -12.62 -21.46
C GLU A 208 -12.26 -12.50 -20.73
N SER A 209 -12.37 -11.69 -19.68
CA SER A 209 -13.64 -11.38 -19.01
C SER A 209 -14.02 -9.91 -19.17
N ARG A 210 -15.31 -9.65 -19.40
CA ARG A 210 -15.86 -8.28 -19.37
C ARG A 210 -16.15 -7.81 -17.95
N ILE A 211 -16.33 -8.75 -17.02
CA ILE A 211 -16.63 -8.46 -15.62
C ILE A 211 -15.29 -8.30 -14.90
N PRO A 212 -15.01 -7.13 -14.28
CA PRO A 212 -13.80 -6.94 -13.52
C PRO A 212 -13.84 -7.73 -12.20
N ARG A 213 -12.66 -8.07 -11.67
CA ARG A 213 -12.54 -8.77 -10.38
C ARG A 213 -12.30 -7.77 -9.26
N ILE A 214 -12.94 -8.02 -8.11
CA ILE A 214 -12.70 -7.26 -6.89
C ILE A 214 -11.80 -8.07 -5.95
N MET A 215 -10.78 -7.44 -5.39
CA MET A 215 -9.82 -8.05 -4.45
C MET A 215 -9.64 -7.14 -3.23
N GLY A 216 -9.89 -7.65 -2.03
CA GLY A 216 -9.69 -6.93 -0.77
C GLY A 216 -8.51 -7.48 0.03
N PHE A 217 -7.73 -6.58 0.63
CA PHE A 217 -6.56 -6.91 1.42
C PHE A 217 -6.63 -6.17 2.77
N PRO A 218 -6.88 -6.89 3.88
CA PRO A 218 -6.86 -6.29 5.20
C PRO A 218 -5.41 -6.07 5.66
N ASP A 219 -5.10 -4.84 6.07
CA ASP A 219 -3.84 -4.47 6.69
C ASP A 219 -4.02 -4.38 8.21
N PHE A 220 -3.63 -5.46 8.89
CA PHE A 220 -3.47 -5.47 10.32
C PHE A 220 -2.06 -5.02 10.67
N ARG A 221 -1.98 -3.87 11.33
CA ARG A 221 -0.75 -3.43 11.99
C ARG A 221 -0.98 -3.56 13.48
N GLU A 222 -0.22 -4.45 14.10
CA GLU A 222 -0.22 -4.53 15.55
C GLU A 222 0.13 -3.14 16.12
N PRO A 223 -0.55 -2.69 17.18
CA PRO A 223 -0.09 -1.50 17.88
C PRO A 223 1.35 -1.73 18.30
N VAL A 224 2.22 -0.72 18.15
CA VAL A 224 3.55 -0.74 18.75
C VAL A 224 3.33 -0.93 20.25
N GLU A 225 3.72 -2.09 20.79
CA GLU A 225 3.77 -2.28 22.23
C GLU A 225 4.71 -1.22 22.78
N LYS A 226 4.16 -0.27 23.54
CA LYS A 226 4.97 0.67 24.31
C LYS A 226 5.54 -0.13 25.49
N HIS A 227 6.78 -0.60 25.36
CA HIS A 227 7.55 -1.10 26.49
C HIS A 227 8.08 0.05 27.34
#